data_AF-A0A7W8JUL2-F1
#
_entry.id   AF-A0A7W8JUL2-F1
#
_cell.length_a   1.000
_cell.length_b   1.000
_cell.length_c   1.000
_cell.angle_alpha   90.00
_cell.angle_beta   90.00
_cell.angle_gamma   90.00
#
_symmetry.space_group_name_H-M   'P 1'
#
loop_
_entity.id
_entity.type
_entity.pdbx_description
1 polymer ?
#
loop_
_entity_poly.entity_id
_entity_poly.type
_entity_poly.pdbx_seq_one_letter_code
_entity_poly.pdbx_strand_id
1 'polypeptide(L)'
;MLGDRLERLTGALSREGYGLRAEVDPTSLAALDASLQSQDVVLELQTLRRVAWAALGQASPQRVRLTTEARARLSHLTDLRDVFSPADAERVGREFAGERWLAPDLLAARPWLDSRTPPKEVVPAVMQSQWSGLVGLLGEHGPWVYTANVADLQLLGRLYGELVRAASQAQEDQALDAALGQADQPSLLARLEATDYRQSSGTAMGVDLATLESAFWDAAKAQARRDWEGWQTRHGR
;
A
#
# COMPACT_ATOMS: atom_id res chain seq x y z
N MET A 1 -1.07 9.14 -8.00
CA MET A 1 -1.12 8.82 -6.54
C MET A 1 -1.80 9.88 -5.69
N LEU A 2 -1.42 11.18 -5.72
CA LEU A 2 -2.31 12.22 -5.17
C LEU A 2 -3.50 12.53 -6.11
N GLY A 3 -3.25 12.63 -7.42
CA GLY A 3 -4.29 12.86 -8.44
C GLY A 3 -5.42 11.82 -8.38
N ASP A 4 -5.08 10.53 -8.42
CA ASP A 4 -6.04 9.42 -8.30
C ASP A 4 -6.83 9.47 -6.99
N ARG A 5 -6.21 9.93 -5.89
CA ARG A 5 -6.89 10.09 -4.59
C ARG A 5 -7.91 11.21 -4.66
N LEU A 6 -7.56 12.35 -5.26
CA LEU A 6 -8.48 13.48 -5.46
C LEU A 6 -9.62 13.12 -6.42
N GLU A 7 -9.36 12.36 -7.48
CA GLU A 7 -10.40 11.84 -8.37
C GLU A 7 -11.38 10.93 -7.62
N ARG A 8 -10.85 9.99 -6.81
CA ARG A 8 -11.69 9.12 -5.98
C ARG A 8 -12.47 9.88 -4.91
N LEU A 9 -11.85 10.88 -4.29
CA LEU A 9 -12.49 11.76 -3.32
C LEU A 9 -13.64 12.52 -3.97
N THR A 10 -13.41 13.12 -5.14
CA THR A 10 -14.43 13.82 -5.92
C THR A 10 -15.58 12.88 -6.26
N GLY A 11 -15.29 11.68 -6.77
CA GLY A 11 -16.31 10.68 -7.08
C GLY A 11 -17.05 10.11 -5.86
N ALA A 12 -16.44 10.14 -4.67
CA ALA A 12 -17.10 9.78 -3.42
C ALA A 12 -18.05 10.88 -2.95
N LEU A 13 -17.59 12.14 -2.95
CA LEU A 13 -18.40 13.30 -2.59
C LEU A 13 -19.60 13.51 -3.53
N SER A 14 -19.42 13.30 -4.83
CA SER A 14 -20.51 13.41 -5.81
C SER A 14 -21.63 12.41 -5.55
N ARG A 15 -21.32 11.23 -5.01
CA ARG A 15 -22.34 10.25 -4.60
C ARG A 15 -23.15 10.69 -3.38
N GLU A 16 -22.56 11.55 -2.55
CA GLU A 16 -23.21 12.17 -1.39
C GLU A 16 -23.88 13.52 -1.77
N GLY A 17 -23.87 13.91 -3.05
CA GLY A 17 -24.50 15.14 -3.54
C GLY A 17 -23.63 16.40 -3.47
N TYR A 18 -22.32 16.25 -3.20
CA TYR A 18 -21.38 17.37 -3.07
C TYR A 18 -20.40 17.46 -4.24
N GLY A 19 -20.03 18.69 -4.61
CA GLY A 19 -18.98 18.99 -5.59
C GLY A 19 -17.85 19.77 -4.93
N LEU A 20 -16.60 19.39 -5.24
CA LEU A 20 -15.43 20.15 -4.80
C LEU A 20 -15.31 21.46 -5.60
N ARG A 21 -15.06 22.55 -4.88
CA ARG A 21 -14.90 23.90 -5.47
C ARG A 21 -13.45 24.36 -5.45
N ALA A 22 -12.65 23.85 -4.52
CA ALA A 22 -11.25 24.16 -4.33
C ALA A 22 -10.45 22.89 -3.97
N GLU A 23 -9.12 23.04 -3.88
CA GLU A 23 -8.25 22.01 -3.35
C GLU A 23 -8.64 21.64 -1.91
N VAL A 24 -8.41 20.38 -1.57
CA VAL A 24 -8.72 19.79 -0.28
C VAL A 24 -7.44 19.22 0.29
N ASP A 25 -7.28 19.28 1.61
CA ASP A 25 -6.19 18.62 2.32
C ASP A 25 -6.63 17.23 2.84
N PRO A 26 -6.21 16.12 2.19
CA PRO A 26 -6.56 14.77 2.61
C PRO A 26 -5.47 14.14 3.50
N THR A 27 -4.71 14.92 4.27
CA THR A 27 -3.62 14.39 5.12
C THR A 27 -4.10 13.78 6.43
N SER A 28 -5.28 14.17 6.92
CA SER A 28 -5.94 13.60 8.09
C SER A 28 -7.46 13.80 7.98
N LEU A 29 -8.23 13.08 8.78
CA LEU A 29 -9.68 13.23 8.82
C LEU A 29 -10.09 14.64 9.24
N ALA A 30 -9.37 15.23 10.21
CA ALA A 30 -9.61 16.59 10.69
C ALA A 30 -9.26 17.65 9.63
N ALA A 31 -8.13 17.49 8.92
CA ALA A 31 -7.75 18.40 7.84
C ALA A 31 -8.72 18.32 6.66
N LEU A 32 -9.19 17.11 6.34
CA LEU A 32 -10.21 16.87 5.33
C LEU A 32 -11.53 17.56 5.71
N ASP A 33 -12.00 17.37 6.94
CA ASP A 33 -13.22 18.01 7.45
C ASP A 33 -13.11 19.54 7.39
N ALA A 34 -12.03 20.11 7.93
CA ALA A 34 -11.79 21.56 7.87
C ALA A 34 -11.76 22.10 6.42
N SER A 35 -11.13 21.35 5.50
CA SER A 35 -11.08 21.72 4.08
C SER A 35 -12.47 21.71 3.43
N LEU A 36 -13.29 20.70 3.73
CA LEU A 36 -14.66 20.59 3.22
C LEU A 36 -15.57 21.67 3.82
N GLN A 37 -15.46 21.95 5.12
CA GLN A 37 -16.22 23.00 5.80
C GLN A 37 -15.90 24.39 5.24
N SER A 38 -14.64 24.66 4.88
CA SER A 38 -14.27 25.92 4.22
C SER A 38 -14.94 26.13 2.85
N GLN A 39 -15.54 25.08 2.29
CA GLN A 39 -16.26 25.07 1.02
C GLN A 39 -17.78 24.88 1.19
N ASP A 40 -18.31 25.07 2.40
CA ASP A 40 -19.72 24.82 2.77
C ASP A 40 -20.17 23.35 2.62
N VAL A 41 -19.23 22.40 2.62
CA VAL A 41 -19.52 20.96 2.60
C VAL A 41 -19.44 20.44 4.03
N VAL A 42 -20.59 20.20 4.65
CA VAL A 42 -20.69 19.63 6.00
C VAL A 42 -21.18 18.20 5.91
N LEU A 43 -20.34 17.26 6.33
CA LEU A 43 -20.65 15.84 6.35
C LEU A 43 -20.84 15.36 7.79
N GLU A 44 -21.80 14.46 8.00
CA GLU A 44 -21.82 13.69 9.25
C GLU A 44 -20.55 12.84 9.35
N LEU A 45 -20.06 12.63 10.58
CA LEU A 45 -18.79 11.92 10.83
C LEU A 45 -18.70 10.57 10.11
N GLN A 46 -19.78 9.79 10.10
CA GLN A 46 -19.81 8.49 9.42
C GLN A 46 -19.71 8.62 7.91
N THR A 47 -20.35 9.64 7.32
CA THR A 47 -20.26 9.93 5.89
C THR A 47 -18.87 10.43 5.53
N LEU A 48 -18.27 11.30 6.35
CA LEU A 48 -16.90 11.77 6.20
C LEU A 48 -15.91 10.59 6.19
N ARG A 49 -16.03 9.65 7.14
CA ARG A 49 -15.20 8.43 7.19
C ARG A 49 -15.35 7.58 5.92
N ARG A 50 -16.58 7.34 5.46
CA ARG A 50 -16.83 6.58 4.22
C ARG A 50 -16.19 7.26 3.00
N VAL A 51 -16.31 8.58 2.90
CA VAL A 51 -15.69 9.37 1.83
C VAL A 51 -14.17 9.29 1.88
N ALA A 52 -13.58 9.41 3.08
CA ALA A 52 -12.14 9.32 3.29
C ALA A 52 -11.59 7.92 2.92
N TRP A 53 -12.25 6.83 3.35
CA TRP A 53 -11.88 5.48 2.92
C TRP A 53 -12.03 5.27 1.41
N ALA A 54 -13.10 5.80 0.81
CA ALA A 54 -13.29 5.73 -0.63
C ALA A 54 -12.19 6.48 -1.40
N ALA A 55 -11.71 7.62 -0.90
CA ALA A 55 -10.56 8.35 -1.46
C ALA A 55 -9.27 7.51 -1.43
N LEU A 56 -9.07 6.73 -0.36
CA LEU A 56 -7.99 5.76 -0.24
C LEU A 56 -8.18 4.50 -1.11
N GLY A 57 -9.28 4.40 -1.86
CA GLY A 57 -9.58 3.27 -2.74
C GLY A 57 -10.36 2.14 -2.08
N GLN A 58 -10.88 2.39 -0.87
CA GLN A 58 -11.58 1.41 -0.04
C GLN A 58 -13.05 1.80 0.17
N ALA A 59 -13.89 1.50 -0.82
CA ALA A 59 -15.31 1.91 -0.81
C ALA A 59 -16.19 1.14 0.20
N SER A 60 -15.70 0.02 0.74
CA SER A 60 -16.44 -0.82 1.69
C SER A 60 -15.46 -1.44 2.68
N PRO A 61 -15.03 -0.69 3.70
CA PRO A 61 -14.15 -1.23 4.73
C PRO A 61 -14.78 -2.45 5.44
N GLN A 62 -13.95 -3.40 5.84
CA GLN A 62 -14.30 -4.62 6.59
C GLN A 62 -15.33 -5.52 5.89
N ARG A 63 -15.36 -5.48 4.55
CA ARG A 63 -16.30 -6.30 3.76
C ARG A 63 -15.97 -7.79 3.84
N VAL A 64 -14.69 -8.14 3.88
CA VAL A 64 -14.25 -9.54 3.93
C VAL A 64 -14.17 -9.99 5.39
N ARG A 65 -14.98 -11.00 5.74
CA ARG A 65 -14.98 -11.64 7.06
C ARG A 65 -13.88 -12.71 7.10
N LEU A 66 -12.91 -12.53 7.99
CA LEU A 66 -11.79 -13.44 8.17
C LEU A 66 -12.11 -14.49 9.22
N THR A 67 -11.73 -15.74 8.92
CA THR A 67 -11.59 -16.76 9.96
C THR A 67 -10.36 -16.45 10.82
N THR A 68 -10.27 -17.09 11.99
CA THR A 68 -9.09 -16.97 12.86
C THR A 68 -7.80 -17.35 12.13
N GLU A 69 -7.83 -18.39 11.30
CA GLU A 69 -6.70 -18.86 10.51
C GLU A 69 -6.34 -17.87 9.41
N ALA A 70 -7.32 -17.30 8.72
CA ALA A 70 -7.10 -16.28 7.70
C ALA A 70 -6.47 -15.01 8.29
N ARG A 71 -6.91 -14.60 9.49
CA ARG A 71 -6.31 -13.48 10.23
C ARG A 71 -4.84 -13.72 10.58
N ALA A 72 -4.47 -14.95 10.95
CA ALA A 72 -3.08 -15.30 11.22
C ALA A 72 -2.19 -15.26 9.96
N ARG A 73 -2.77 -15.43 8.78
CA ARG A 73 -2.04 -15.42 7.49
C ARG A 73 -1.85 -14.02 6.90
N LEU A 74 -2.46 -12.98 7.48
CA LEU A 74 -2.35 -11.61 6.96
C LEU A 74 -0.92 -11.06 6.91
N SER A 75 0.00 -11.64 7.67
CA SER A 75 1.43 -11.27 7.67
C SER A 75 2.34 -12.34 7.06
N HIS A 76 1.78 -13.44 6.56
CA HIS A 76 2.55 -14.56 6.02
C HIS A 76 2.83 -14.37 4.53
N LEU A 77 3.95 -14.89 4.06
CA LEU A 77 4.24 -14.98 2.62
C LEU A 77 3.15 -15.82 1.95
N THR A 78 2.39 -15.19 1.05
CA THR A 78 1.24 -15.80 0.35
C THR A 78 1.67 -16.39 -0.98
N ASP A 79 2.46 -15.63 -1.74
CA ASP A 79 3.06 -16.08 -2.99
C ASP A 79 4.54 -15.77 -3.01
N LEU A 80 5.29 -16.64 -3.69
CA LEU A 80 6.72 -16.48 -3.97
C LEU A 80 7.04 -17.05 -5.34
N ARG A 81 7.76 -16.28 -6.15
CA ARG A 81 8.34 -16.71 -7.42
C ARG A 81 9.80 -16.31 -7.51
N ASP A 82 10.59 -17.26 -7.94
CA ASP A 82 11.98 -17.04 -8.32
C ASP A 82 12.07 -16.37 -9.70
N VAL A 83 12.92 -15.35 -9.80
CA VAL A 83 13.19 -14.60 -11.04
C VAL A 83 14.71 -14.60 -11.28
N PHE A 84 15.20 -15.66 -11.92
CA PHE A 84 16.63 -15.84 -12.19
C PHE A 84 17.02 -15.57 -13.65
N SER A 85 16.05 -15.38 -14.54
CA SER A 85 16.28 -15.09 -15.96
C SER A 85 15.25 -14.09 -16.52
N PRO A 86 15.55 -13.40 -17.64
CA PRO A 86 14.57 -12.53 -18.30
C PRO A 86 13.26 -13.26 -18.67
N ALA A 87 13.37 -14.53 -19.06
CA ALA A 87 12.19 -15.36 -19.36
C ALA A 87 11.33 -15.62 -18.11
N ASP A 88 11.96 -15.80 -16.94
CA ASP A 88 11.23 -15.90 -15.67
C ASP A 88 10.50 -14.59 -15.36
N ALA A 89 11.17 -13.45 -15.54
CA ALA A 89 10.57 -12.14 -15.30
C ALA A 89 9.35 -11.89 -16.19
N GLU A 90 9.44 -12.22 -17.48
CA GLU A 90 8.32 -12.11 -18.42
C GLU A 90 7.18 -13.08 -18.09
N ARG A 91 7.50 -14.29 -17.63
CA ARG A 91 6.49 -15.27 -17.21
C ARG A 91 5.76 -14.79 -15.96
N VAL A 92 6.49 -14.39 -14.92
CA VAL A 92 5.94 -13.90 -13.64
C VAL A 92 5.15 -12.60 -13.85
N GLY A 93 5.67 -11.67 -14.67
CA GLY A 93 4.96 -10.44 -15.02
C GLY A 93 3.62 -10.71 -15.71
N ARG A 94 3.57 -11.68 -16.63
CA ARG A 94 2.31 -12.11 -17.26
C ARG A 94 1.37 -12.84 -16.29
N GLU A 95 1.91 -13.73 -15.46
CA GLU A 95 1.15 -14.49 -14.46
C GLU A 95 0.36 -13.56 -13.54
N PHE A 96 1.00 -12.49 -13.07
CA PHE A 96 0.40 -11.53 -12.13
C PHE A 96 -0.01 -10.20 -12.80
N ALA A 97 -0.18 -10.15 -14.12
CA ALA A 97 -0.58 -8.93 -14.81
C ALA A 97 -1.97 -8.41 -14.40
N GLY A 98 -2.83 -9.29 -13.88
CA GLY A 98 -4.14 -8.95 -13.34
C GLY A 98 -4.10 -8.47 -11.89
N GLU A 99 -2.97 -8.60 -11.19
CA GLU A 99 -2.85 -8.21 -9.79
C GLU A 99 -2.81 -6.69 -9.66
N ARG A 100 -3.86 -6.13 -9.06
CA ARG A 100 -4.10 -4.68 -8.96
C ARG A 100 -2.91 -3.93 -8.36
N TRP A 101 -2.20 -4.55 -7.42
CA TRP A 101 -1.18 -3.88 -6.60
C TRP A 101 0.26 -4.22 -6.98
N LEU A 102 0.48 -5.19 -7.88
CA LEU A 102 1.84 -5.60 -8.27
C LEU A 102 2.65 -4.41 -8.81
N ALA A 103 2.15 -3.72 -9.83
CA ALA A 103 2.87 -2.61 -10.43
C ALA A 103 3.03 -1.41 -9.48
N PRO A 104 1.96 -0.93 -8.81
CA PRO A 104 2.07 0.16 -7.86
C PRO A 104 3.11 -0.08 -6.76
N ASP A 105 3.17 -1.29 -6.18
CA ASP A 105 4.08 -1.58 -5.07
C ASP A 105 5.54 -1.65 -5.53
N LEU A 106 5.79 -2.35 -6.64
CA LEU A 106 7.15 -2.49 -7.16
C LEU A 106 7.72 -1.15 -7.62
N LEU A 107 6.89 -0.28 -8.20
CA LEU A 107 7.26 1.06 -8.64
C LEU A 107 7.41 2.04 -7.47
N ALA A 108 6.62 1.92 -6.40
CA ALA A 108 6.73 2.77 -5.21
C ALA A 108 8.11 2.67 -4.54
N ALA A 109 8.74 1.49 -4.58
CA ALA A 109 10.10 1.31 -4.07
C ALA A 109 11.21 1.75 -5.05
N ARG A 110 10.87 2.12 -6.30
CA ARG A 110 11.82 2.25 -7.43
C ARG A 110 11.58 3.52 -8.25
N PRO A 111 11.94 4.69 -7.72
CA PRO A 111 11.68 5.97 -8.39
C PRO A 111 12.43 6.19 -9.72
N TRP A 112 13.37 5.31 -10.07
CA TRP A 112 14.08 5.35 -11.36
C TRP A 112 13.34 4.61 -12.50
N LEU A 113 12.26 3.88 -12.21
CA LEU A 113 11.41 3.23 -13.22
C LEU A 113 10.26 4.16 -13.63
N ASP A 114 9.74 4.03 -14.86
CA ASP A 114 8.57 4.79 -15.30
C ASP A 114 7.35 4.38 -14.45
N SER A 115 6.72 5.34 -13.79
CA SER A 115 5.52 5.09 -12.97
C SER A 115 4.34 4.56 -13.77
N ARG A 116 4.39 4.62 -15.11
CA ARG A 116 3.36 4.12 -16.04
C ARG A 116 3.72 2.77 -16.64
N THR A 117 4.78 2.10 -16.17
CA THR A 117 5.13 0.75 -16.64
C THR A 117 3.92 -0.19 -16.49
N PRO A 118 3.46 -0.84 -17.57
CA PRO A 118 2.32 -1.74 -17.52
C PRO A 118 2.52 -2.90 -16.53
N PRO A 119 1.46 -3.43 -15.90
CA PRO A 119 1.59 -4.53 -14.92
C PRO A 119 2.34 -5.76 -15.45
N LYS A 120 2.12 -6.14 -16.71
CA LYS A 120 2.82 -7.28 -17.33
C LYS A 120 4.33 -7.06 -17.54
N GLU A 121 4.77 -5.80 -17.54
CA GLU A 121 6.14 -5.37 -17.86
C GLU A 121 6.91 -4.92 -16.61
N VAL A 122 6.25 -4.75 -15.47
CA VAL A 122 6.90 -4.23 -14.26
C VAL A 122 7.98 -5.16 -13.72
N VAL A 123 7.73 -6.48 -13.66
CA VAL A 123 8.74 -7.45 -13.19
C VAL A 123 9.94 -7.52 -14.14
N PRO A 124 9.76 -7.59 -15.48
CA PRO A 124 10.86 -7.40 -16.43
C PRO A 124 11.63 -6.10 -16.24
N ALA A 125 10.96 -4.96 -16.09
CA ALA A 125 11.61 -3.66 -15.91
C ALA A 125 12.43 -3.60 -14.62
N VAL A 126 11.91 -4.18 -13.53
CA VAL A 126 12.65 -4.32 -12.27
C VAL A 126 13.92 -5.14 -12.48
N MET A 127 13.81 -6.32 -13.07
CA MET A 127 14.96 -7.19 -13.34
C MET A 127 15.99 -6.54 -14.27
N GLN A 128 15.58 -5.73 -15.25
CA GLN A 128 16.50 -5.01 -16.13
C GLN A 128 17.31 -3.93 -15.41
N SER A 129 16.87 -3.50 -14.22
CA SER A 129 17.54 -2.48 -13.41
C SER A 129 18.17 -3.02 -12.12
N GLN A 130 17.99 -4.31 -11.83
CA GLN A 130 18.41 -4.97 -10.59
C GLN A 130 18.95 -6.38 -10.87
N TRP A 131 19.37 -7.10 -9.82
CA TRP A 131 19.79 -8.49 -9.92
C TRP A 131 18.59 -9.44 -10.01
N SER A 132 18.85 -10.69 -10.38
CA SER A 132 17.92 -11.79 -10.14
C SER A 132 17.48 -11.84 -8.67
N GLY A 133 16.25 -12.25 -8.43
CA GLY A 133 15.69 -12.20 -7.08
C GLY A 133 14.36 -12.93 -6.95
N LEU A 134 13.59 -12.48 -5.97
CA LEU A 134 12.34 -13.08 -5.52
C LEU A 134 11.23 -12.06 -5.64
N VAL A 135 10.16 -12.42 -6.35
CA VAL A 135 8.87 -11.70 -6.33
C VAL A 135 7.98 -12.36 -5.30
N GLY A 136 7.50 -11.61 -4.32
CA GLY A 136 6.66 -12.16 -3.25
C GLY A 136 5.48 -11.26 -2.90
N LEU A 137 4.40 -11.89 -2.44
CA LEU A 137 3.24 -11.22 -1.84
C LEU A 137 3.26 -11.46 -0.33
N LEU A 138 3.39 -10.39 0.44
CA LEU A 138 3.39 -10.45 1.91
C LEU A 138 1.95 -10.31 2.42
N GLY A 139 1.27 -11.41 2.69
CA GLY A 139 -0.15 -11.46 3.06
C GLY A 139 -1.09 -11.22 1.88
N GLU A 140 -2.27 -11.86 1.90
CA GLU A 140 -3.25 -11.81 0.80
C GLU A 140 -3.69 -10.38 0.41
N HIS A 141 -3.67 -9.44 1.36
CA HIS A 141 -4.00 -8.03 1.15
C HIS A 141 -2.81 -7.08 1.33
N GLY A 142 -1.59 -7.61 1.42
CA GLY A 142 -0.42 -6.80 1.71
C GLY A 142 0.36 -6.38 0.48
N PRO A 143 1.65 -6.04 0.67
CA PRO A 143 2.49 -5.52 -0.40
C PRO A 143 3.08 -6.64 -1.28
N TRP A 144 3.16 -6.35 -2.57
CA TRP A 144 4.08 -7.04 -3.47
C TRP A 144 5.50 -6.49 -3.31
N VAL A 145 6.47 -7.38 -3.23
CA VAL A 145 7.89 -7.03 -3.06
C VAL A 145 8.76 -7.76 -4.08
N TYR A 146 9.84 -7.11 -4.49
CA TYR A 146 10.92 -7.73 -5.25
C TYR A 146 12.21 -7.54 -4.47
N THR A 147 12.85 -8.64 -4.08
CA THR A 147 14.04 -8.67 -3.22
C THR A 147 15.13 -9.54 -3.81
N ALA A 148 16.40 -9.18 -3.66
CA ALA A 148 17.50 -9.97 -4.20
C ALA A 148 17.74 -11.30 -3.44
N ASN A 149 17.31 -11.39 -2.17
CA ASN A 149 17.58 -12.55 -1.32
C ASN A 149 16.52 -12.74 -0.22
N VAL A 150 16.54 -13.92 0.41
CA VAL A 150 15.58 -14.32 1.45
C VAL A 150 15.71 -13.47 2.72
N ALA A 151 16.90 -12.98 3.08
CA ALA A 151 17.08 -12.18 4.28
C ALA A 151 16.37 -10.83 4.15
N ASP A 152 16.47 -10.20 2.98
CA ASP A 152 15.74 -8.98 2.66
C ASP A 152 14.23 -9.20 2.65
N LEU A 153 13.76 -10.32 2.09
CA LEU A 153 12.35 -10.71 2.13
C LEU A 153 11.85 -10.91 3.57
N GLN A 154 12.63 -11.57 4.43
CA GLN A 154 12.30 -11.78 5.83
C GLN A 154 12.23 -10.46 6.62
N LEU A 155 13.13 -9.51 6.32
CA LEU A 155 13.08 -8.18 6.93
C LEU A 155 11.77 -7.45 6.59
N LEU A 156 11.40 -7.41 5.31
CA LEU A 156 10.15 -6.80 4.87
C LEU A 156 8.93 -7.53 5.46
N GLY A 157 8.94 -8.86 5.49
CA GLY A 157 7.91 -9.67 6.13
C GLY A 157 7.74 -9.35 7.61
N ARG A 158 8.85 -9.16 8.34
CA ARG A 158 8.81 -8.75 9.76
C ARG A 158 8.21 -7.37 9.95
N LEU A 159 8.66 -6.37 9.18
CA LEU A 159 8.15 -5.00 9.27
C LEU A 159 6.65 -4.94 8.94
N TYR A 160 6.23 -5.65 7.90
CA TYR A 160 4.81 -5.74 7.55
C TYR A 160 4.01 -6.49 8.63
N GLY A 161 4.54 -7.57 9.20
CA GLY A 161 3.91 -8.26 10.33
C GLY A 161 3.77 -7.39 11.58
N GLU A 162 4.74 -6.53 11.87
CA GLU A 162 4.67 -5.53 12.94
C GLU A 162 3.54 -4.52 12.69
N LEU A 163 3.42 -4.02 11.45
CA LEU A 163 2.31 -3.16 11.01
C LEU A 163 0.95 -3.84 11.17
N VAL A 164 0.77 -5.05 10.63
CA VAL A 164 -0.49 -5.81 10.72
C VAL A 164 -0.89 -6.03 12.17
N ARG A 165 0.06 -6.42 13.02
CA ARG A 165 -0.19 -6.63 14.45
C ARG A 165 -0.65 -5.35 15.13
N ALA A 166 0.06 -4.23 14.94
CA ALA A 166 -0.31 -2.95 15.53
C ALA A 166 -1.68 -2.47 15.00
N ALA A 167 -1.90 -2.55 13.70
CA ALA A 167 -3.14 -2.15 13.06
C ALA A 167 -4.34 -2.98 13.56
N SER A 168 -4.14 -4.26 13.86
CA SER A 168 -5.22 -5.13 14.37
C SER A 168 -5.73 -4.73 15.76
N GLN A 169 -4.95 -3.93 16.50
CA GLN A 169 -5.28 -3.44 17.84
C GLN A 169 -5.68 -1.96 17.84
N ALA A 170 -5.52 -1.26 16.71
CA ALA A 170 -5.83 0.16 16.60
C ALA A 170 -7.35 0.39 16.45
N GLN A 171 -7.76 1.62 16.68
CA GLN A 171 -9.10 2.10 16.33
C GLN A 171 -9.19 2.46 14.84
N GLU A 172 -10.40 2.49 14.29
CA GLU A 172 -10.63 2.82 12.87
C GLU A 172 -10.03 4.19 12.52
N ASP A 173 -10.34 5.21 13.32
CA ASP A 173 -9.87 6.59 13.11
C ASP A 173 -8.34 6.67 13.08
N GLN A 174 -7.66 5.94 13.97
CA GLN A 174 -6.20 5.94 14.02
C GLN A 174 -5.58 5.38 12.73
N ALA A 175 -6.16 4.31 12.17
CA ALA A 175 -5.63 3.79 10.90
C ALA A 175 -6.06 4.63 9.70
N LEU A 176 -7.25 5.25 9.76
CA LEU A 176 -7.70 6.16 8.72
C LEU A 176 -6.78 7.38 8.64
N ASP A 177 -6.50 8.04 9.76
CA ASP A 177 -5.56 9.16 9.81
C ASP A 177 -4.16 8.76 9.35
N ALA A 178 -3.66 7.60 9.82
CA ALA A 178 -2.36 7.10 9.39
C ALA A 178 -2.32 6.80 7.87
N ALA A 179 -3.38 6.22 7.32
CA ALA A 179 -3.49 5.92 5.89
C ALA A 179 -3.62 7.19 5.03
N LEU A 180 -4.33 8.21 5.52
CA LEU A 180 -4.44 9.52 4.89
C LEU A 180 -3.08 10.24 4.85
N GLY A 181 -2.30 10.15 5.92
CA GLY A 181 -0.96 10.73 6.00
C GLY A 181 0.06 10.17 4.99
N GLN A 182 -0.17 8.98 4.42
CA GLN A 182 0.72 8.40 3.40
C GLN A 182 0.39 8.96 2.01
N ALA A 183 1.11 9.98 1.54
CA ALA A 183 0.83 10.62 0.25
C ALA A 183 1.51 9.92 -0.95
N ASP A 184 2.71 9.40 -0.75
CA ASP A 184 3.63 9.03 -1.83
C ASP A 184 3.67 7.53 -2.17
N GLN A 185 3.07 6.70 -1.31
CA GLN A 185 3.03 5.25 -1.49
C GLN A 185 1.58 4.72 -1.39
N PRO A 186 1.29 3.55 -1.97
CA PRO A 186 0.01 2.90 -1.76
C PRO A 186 -0.16 2.55 -0.28
N SER A 187 -1.28 2.97 0.33
CA SER A 187 -1.49 2.69 1.75
C SER A 187 -1.79 1.20 2.00
N LEU A 188 -0.92 0.53 2.75
CA LEU A 188 -1.09 -0.83 3.25
C LEU A 188 -2.19 -0.90 4.31
N LEU A 189 -2.30 0.11 5.16
CA LEU A 189 -3.38 0.23 6.14
C LEU A 189 -4.76 0.27 5.44
N ALA A 190 -4.89 1.06 4.36
CA ALA A 190 -6.13 1.10 3.58
C ALA A 190 -6.47 -0.25 2.92
N ARG A 191 -5.47 -1.07 2.57
CA ARG A 191 -5.70 -2.41 2.01
C ARG A 191 -6.14 -3.41 3.06
N LEU A 192 -5.57 -3.35 4.27
CA LEU A 192 -5.99 -4.21 5.37
C LEU A 192 -7.47 -4.02 5.69
N GLU A 193 -7.99 -2.79 5.54
CA GLU A 193 -9.42 -2.48 5.66
C GLU A 193 -10.31 -3.15 4.60
N ALA A 194 -9.78 -3.90 3.63
CA ALA A 194 -10.60 -4.87 2.87
C ALA A 194 -11.23 -5.94 3.77
N THR A 195 -10.60 -6.20 4.93
CA THR A 195 -10.91 -7.30 5.83
C THR A 195 -11.31 -6.82 7.22
N ASP A 196 -11.99 -7.67 7.99
CA ASP A 196 -12.29 -7.42 9.41
C ASP A 196 -11.15 -7.90 10.34
N TYR A 197 -9.90 -7.56 9.99
CA TYR A 197 -8.69 -8.00 10.68
C TYR A 197 -8.57 -7.50 12.13
N ARG A 198 -9.30 -6.44 12.50
CA ARG A 198 -9.25 -5.82 13.83
C ARG A 198 -9.80 -6.75 14.91
N GLN A 199 -9.18 -6.67 16.08
CA GLN A 199 -9.60 -7.38 17.28
C GLN A 199 -10.34 -6.42 18.20
N SER A 200 -11.63 -6.64 18.42
CA SER A 200 -12.53 -5.75 19.18
C SER A 200 -12.20 -5.60 20.68
N SER A 201 -11.13 -6.22 21.17
CA SER A 201 -10.87 -6.43 22.60
C SER A 201 -9.45 -6.04 23.06
N GLY A 202 -8.62 -5.46 22.19
CA GLY A 202 -7.29 -4.97 22.57
C GLY A 202 -7.33 -3.54 23.11
N THR A 203 -6.62 -3.28 24.21
CA THR A 203 -6.28 -1.90 24.60
C THR A 203 -5.45 -1.29 23.46
N ALA A 204 -5.91 -0.16 22.90
CA ALA A 204 -5.18 0.53 21.84
C ALA A 204 -3.77 0.85 22.35
N MET A 205 -2.75 0.18 21.80
CA MET A 205 -1.39 0.60 22.03
C MET A 205 -1.17 1.88 21.22
N GLY A 206 -0.61 2.92 21.85
CA GLY A 206 -0.26 4.19 21.20
C GLY A 206 0.91 4.07 20.22
N VAL A 207 0.92 3.03 19.41
CA VAL A 207 1.90 2.79 18.35
C VAL A 207 1.51 3.64 17.15
N ASP A 208 2.46 4.44 16.68
CA ASP A 208 2.27 5.24 15.49
C ASP A 208 2.27 4.35 14.23
N LEU A 209 1.07 4.09 13.70
CA LEU A 209 0.88 3.27 12.51
C LEU A 209 1.49 3.90 11.25
N ALA A 210 1.48 5.23 11.14
CA ALA A 210 2.07 5.90 10.00
C ALA A 210 3.59 5.70 10.00
N THR A 211 4.23 5.80 11.16
CA THR A 211 5.65 5.50 11.33
C THR A 211 5.99 4.05 10.95
N LEU A 212 5.17 3.06 11.36
CA LEU A 212 5.40 1.67 10.99
C LEU A 212 5.27 1.42 9.48
N GLU A 213 4.25 2.01 8.85
CA GLU A 213 4.05 1.88 7.41
C GLU A 213 5.18 2.56 6.63
N SER A 214 5.59 3.76 7.04
CA SER A 214 6.75 4.44 6.44
C SER A 214 8.05 3.65 6.63
N ALA A 215 8.27 3.03 7.79
CA ALA A 215 9.43 2.17 8.03
C ALA A 215 9.48 0.97 7.08
N PHE A 216 8.34 0.36 6.75
CA PHE A 216 8.27 -0.69 5.73
C PHE A 216 8.70 -0.16 4.35
N TRP A 217 8.11 0.95 3.91
CA TRP A 217 8.41 1.52 2.59
C TRP A 217 9.84 2.04 2.48
N ASP A 218 10.39 2.61 3.55
CA ASP A 218 11.78 3.06 3.61
C ASP A 218 12.75 1.88 3.51
N ALA A 219 12.47 0.76 4.19
CA ALA A 219 13.26 -0.45 4.06
C ALA A 219 13.20 -1.01 2.62
N ALA A 220 12.01 -1.05 2.02
CA ALA A 220 11.83 -1.52 0.64
C ALA A 220 12.57 -0.63 -0.38
N LYS A 221 12.46 0.69 -0.25
CA LYS A 221 13.21 1.67 -1.07
C LYS A 221 14.72 1.51 -0.88
N ALA A 222 15.18 1.39 0.36
CA ALA A 222 16.61 1.24 0.67
C ALA A 222 17.19 -0.04 0.07
N GLN A 223 16.48 -1.17 0.19
CA GLN A 223 16.86 -2.44 -0.45
C GLN A 223 16.94 -2.29 -1.97
N ALA A 224 15.86 -1.79 -2.59
CA ALA A 224 15.81 -1.61 -4.04
C ALA A 224 16.92 -0.69 -4.55
N ARG A 225 17.22 0.39 -3.80
CA ARG A 225 18.27 1.34 -4.14
C ARG A 225 19.66 0.71 -4.10
N ARG A 226 19.98 -0.04 -3.03
CA ARG A 226 21.25 -0.76 -2.93
C ARG A 226 21.44 -1.74 -4.09
N ASP A 227 20.40 -2.47 -4.45
CA ASP A 227 20.45 -3.44 -5.54
C ASP A 227 20.67 -2.75 -6.90
N TRP A 228 19.97 -1.64 -7.14
CA TRP A 228 20.12 -0.84 -8.35
C TRP A 228 21.52 -0.22 -8.46
N GLU A 229 22.05 0.39 -7.40
CA GLU A 229 23.40 0.96 -7.39
C GLU A 229 24.47 -0.12 -7.61
N GLY A 230 24.29 -1.30 -7.01
CA GLY A 230 25.13 -2.47 -7.25
C GLY A 230 25.08 -2.91 -8.72
N TRP A 231 23.89 -2.94 -9.32
CA TRP A 231 23.70 -3.28 -10.74
C TRP A 231 24.38 -2.27 -11.67
N GLN A 232 24.17 -0.97 -11.44
CA GLN A 232 24.76 0.12 -12.20
C GLN A 232 26.29 0.08 -12.15
N THR A 233 26.87 -0.21 -10.98
CA THR A 233 28.33 -0.30 -10.81
C THR A 233 28.95 -1.40 -11.69
N ARG A 234 28.22 -2.50 -11.94
CA ARG A 234 28.72 -3.63 -12.73
C ARG A 234 28.44 -3.50 -14.23
N HIS A 235 27.37 -2.83 -14.62
CA HIS A 235 26.93 -2.73 -16.03
C HIS A 235 27.09 -1.34 -16.65
N GLY A 236 27.43 -0.33 -15.86
CA GLY A 236 27.75 1.04 -16.31
C GLY A 236 29.24 1.23 -16.64
N ARG A 237 29.98 0.14 -16.87
CA ARG A 237 31.35 0.16 -17.41
C ARG A 237 31.38 -0.35 -18.84
#